data_AF-X1JD57-F1
#
_entry.id   AF-X1JD57-F1
#
_cell.length_a   1.000
_cell.length_b   1.000
_cell.length_c   1.000
_cell.angle_alpha   90.00
_cell.angle_beta   90.00
_cell.angle_gamma   90.00
#
_symmetry.space_group_name_H-M   'P 1'
#
loop_
_entity.id
_entity.type
_entity.pdbx_description
1 polymer ?
#
loop_
_entity_poly.entity_id
_entity_poly.type
_entity_poly.pdbx_seq_one_letter_code
_entity_poly.pdbx_strand_id
1 'polypeptide(L)'
;MKKKGEISAEEKYYIASQWQLMWRKFRKHKLAIVGGGILTIFYILAIFCEFFSPYDIYKRYPDYIYMPPQRIHLFDEKGVFHLRPFVYGIKQETDPITWETKFTEDKANKYPIYFFVHGDEYKLWNLFPADIRFFGVEKPGTI
;
A
#
# COMPACT_ATOMS: atom_id res chain seq x y z
N MET A 1 41.33 -27.18 24.16
CA MET A 1 40.54 -25.98 23.82
C MET A 1 41.43 -25.01 23.04
N LYS A 2 41.36 -24.99 21.69
CA LYS A 2 42.17 -24.05 20.87
C LYS A 2 41.48 -22.67 20.86
N LYS A 3 42.18 -21.66 21.36
CA LYS A 3 41.80 -20.23 21.26
C LYS A 3 41.55 -19.90 19.79
N LYS A 4 40.33 -19.46 19.48
CA LYS A 4 39.96 -18.83 18.20
C LYS A 4 40.84 -17.58 18.08
N GLY A 5 41.88 -17.64 17.25
CA GLY A 5 42.77 -16.51 17.02
C GLY A 5 41.96 -15.30 16.54
N GLU A 6 42.10 -14.18 17.23
CA GLU A 6 41.52 -12.92 16.78
C GLU A 6 42.27 -12.49 15.52
N ILE A 7 41.63 -12.70 14.37
CA ILE A 7 42.14 -12.24 13.07
C ILE A 7 42.17 -10.71 13.12
N SER A 8 43.35 -10.14 12.84
CA SER A 8 43.59 -8.69 12.83
C SER A 8 42.69 -7.99 11.79
N ALA A 9 42.34 -6.72 12.02
CA ALA A 9 41.53 -5.94 11.10
C ALA A 9 42.16 -5.83 9.69
N GLU A 10 43.49 -5.87 9.63
CA GLU A 10 44.28 -5.83 8.41
C GLU A 10 44.19 -7.16 7.63
N GLU A 11 44.35 -8.29 8.31
CA GLU A 11 44.19 -9.63 7.70
C GLU A 11 42.77 -9.82 7.15
N LYS A 12 41.74 -9.34 7.88
CA LYS A 12 40.35 -9.32 7.39
C LYS A 12 40.14 -8.44 6.17
N TYR A 13 41.02 -7.47 5.90
CA TYR A 13 40.95 -6.62 4.72
C TYR A 13 41.56 -7.33 3.50
N TYR A 14 42.72 -7.97 3.66
CA TYR A 14 43.40 -8.72 2.60
C TYR A 14 42.66 -9.98 2.15
N ILE A 15 41.93 -10.64 3.06
CA ILE A 15 41.14 -11.85 2.76
C ILE A 15 39.74 -11.49 2.21
N ALA A 16 39.35 -10.21 2.22
CA ALA A 16 38.00 -9.83 1.81
C ALA A 16 37.79 -9.96 0.30
N SER A 17 36.65 -10.55 -0.08
CA SER A 17 36.22 -10.62 -1.49
C SER A 17 35.96 -9.23 -2.06
N GLN A 18 36.17 -9.06 -3.37
CA GLN A 18 35.91 -7.80 -4.09
C GLN A 18 34.49 -7.26 -3.83
N TRP A 19 33.50 -8.14 -3.72
CA TRP A 19 32.12 -7.76 -3.36
C TRP A 19 32.01 -7.17 -1.95
N GLN A 20 32.75 -7.74 -0.98
CA GLN A 20 32.76 -7.24 0.40
C GLN A 20 33.42 -5.86 0.49
N LEU A 21 34.51 -5.64 -0.26
CA LEU A 21 35.15 -4.32 -0.35
C LEU A 21 34.21 -3.28 -0.99
N MET A 22 33.51 -3.67 -2.07
CA MET A 22 32.54 -2.81 -2.74
C MET A 22 31.35 -2.46 -1.84
N TRP A 23 30.77 -3.43 -1.14
CA TRP A 23 29.66 -3.21 -0.19
C TRP A 23 30.07 -2.30 0.97
N ARG A 24 31.29 -2.49 1.51
CA ARG A 24 31.84 -1.60 2.55
C ARG A 24 32.00 -0.17 2.06
N LYS A 25 32.47 0.03 0.81
CA LYS A 25 32.58 1.36 0.20
C LYS A 25 31.21 1.97 -0.05
N PHE A 26 30.25 1.20 -0.56
CA PHE A 26 28.86 1.62 -0.78
C PHE A 26 28.19 2.09 0.52
N ARG A 27 28.33 1.34 1.62
CA ARG A 27 27.77 1.70 2.93
C ARG A 27 28.38 2.96 3.57
N LYS A 28 29.52 3.46 3.08
CA LYS A 28 30.07 4.75 3.54
C LYS A 28 29.33 5.94 2.94
N HIS A 29 28.68 5.78 1.78
CA HIS A 29 27.95 6.85 1.10
C HIS A 29 26.50 6.92 1.58
N LYS A 30 26.19 7.93 2.42
CA LYS A 30 24.83 8.13 2.97
C LYS A 30 23.76 8.25 1.88
N LEU A 31 24.05 8.97 0.79
CA LEU A 31 23.13 9.11 -0.36
C LEU A 31 22.86 7.77 -1.06
N ALA A 32 23.88 6.94 -1.23
CA ALA A 32 23.75 5.65 -1.89
C ALA A 32 22.89 4.67 -1.06
N ILE A 33 23.00 4.72 0.27
CA ILE A 33 22.15 3.94 1.17
C ILE A 33 20.70 4.40 1.08
N VAL A 34 20.44 5.71 1.12
CA VAL A 34 19.08 6.24 1.05
C VAL A 34 18.44 5.90 -0.31
N GLY A 35 19.16 6.13 -1.42
CA GLY A 35 18.68 5.79 -2.75
C GLY A 35 18.44 4.30 -2.93
N GLY A 36 19.35 3.45 -2.45
CA GLY A 36 19.18 2.00 -2.45
C GLY A 36 17.99 1.55 -1.61
N GLY A 37 17.75 2.21 -0.46
CA GLY A 37 16.59 1.96 0.39
C GLY A 37 15.27 2.28 -0.31
N ILE A 38 15.16 3.47 -0.90
CA ILE A 38 13.96 3.88 -1.66
C ILE A 38 13.69 2.92 -2.82
N LEU A 39 14.73 2.57 -3.58
CA LEU A 39 14.62 1.62 -4.69
C LEU A 39 14.14 0.25 -4.22
N THR A 40 14.67 -0.23 -3.09
CA THR A 40 14.25 -1.50 -2.49
C THR A 40 12.76 -1.47 -2.11
N ILE A 41 12.28 -0.35 -1.53
CA ILE A 41 10.86 -0.17 -1.19
C ILE A 41 9.99 -0.27 -2.44
N PHE A 42 10.37 0.41 -3.54
CA PHE A 42 9.62 0.34 -4.79
C PHE A 42 9.58 -1.08 -5.38
N TYR A 43 10.68 -1.83 -5.32
CA TYR A 43 10.68 -3.22 -5.76
C TYR A 43 9.77 -4.10 -4.89
N ILE A 44 9.74 -3.89 -3.57
CA ILE A 44 8.82 -4.62 -2.69
C ILE A 44 7.37 -4.31 -3.07
N LEU A 45 7.01 -3.02 -3.24
CA LEU A 45 5.67 -2.63 -3.66
C LEU A 45 5.28 -3.23 -5.02
N ALA A 46 6.21 -3.27 -5.97
CA ALA A 46 5.97 -3.85 -7.29
C ALA A 46 5.79 -5.38 -7.25
N ILE A 47 6.62 -6.07 -6.47
CA ILE A 47 6.57 -7.54 -6.31
C ILE A 47 5.28 -7.98 -5.60
N PHE A 48 4.80 -7.19 -4.64
CA PHE A 48 3.58 -7.47 -3.87
C PHE A 48 2.41 -6.56 -4.31
N CYS A 49 2.38 -6.13 -5.58
CA CYS A 49 1.38 -5.16 -6.05
C CYS A 49 -0.07 -5.64 -5.86
N GLU A 50 -0.32 -6.93 -6.01
CA GLU A 50 -1.65 -7.53 -5.85
C GLU A 50 -2.15 -7.44 -4.39
N PHE A 51 -1.24 -7.49 -3.41
CA PHE A 51 -1.55 -7.28 -1.99
C PHE A 51 -1.84 -5.81 -1.66
N PHE A 52 -1.11 -4.88 -2.29
CA PHE A 52 -1.29 -3.45 -2.06
C PHE A 52 -2.48 -2.84 -2.81
N SER A 53 -2.95 -3.48 -3.89
CA SER A 53 -4.11 -3.02 -4.64
C SER A 53 -5.41 -3.24 -3.84
N PRO A 54 -6.31 -2.26 -3.73
CA PRO A 54 -7.61 -2.45 -3.09
C PRO A 54 -8.57 -3.29 -3.96
N TYR A 55 -8.31 -3.37 -5.26
CA TYR A 55 -9.18 -4.03 -6.24
C TYR A 55 -8.45 -5.01 -7.15
N ASP A 56 -9.23 -5.94 -7.70
CA ASP A 56 -8.79 -6.78 -8.79
C ASP A 56 -8.74 -6.01 -10.12
N ILE A 57 -7.77 -6.32 -10.98
CA ILE A 57 -7.56 -5.67 -12.28
C ILE A 57 -8.69 -5.92 -13.28
N TYR A 58 -9.45 -7.02 -13.11
CA TYR A 58 -10.58 -7.37 -13.96
C TYR A 58 -11.92 -6.86 -13.41
N LYS A 59 -11.92 -6.31 -12.18
CA LYS A 59 -13.14 -5.79 -11.56
C LYS A 59 -13.45 -4.41 -12.12
N ARG A 60 -14.65 -4.27 -12.69
CA ARG A 60 -15.13 -3.02 -13.27
C ARG A 60 -16.33 -2.51 -12.49
N TYR A 61 -16.35 -1.20 -12.27
CA TYR A 61 -17.37 -0.49 -11.53
C TYR A 61 -18.15 0.46 -12.44
N PRO A 62 -19.18 -0.03 -13.17
CA PRO A 62 -19.92 0.79 -14.14
C PRO A 62 -20.68 1.95 -13.48
N ASP A 63 -21.13 1.77 -12.24
CA ASP A 63 -21.89 2.80 -11.51
C ASP A 63 -21.01 3.98 -11.06
N TYR A 64 -19.68 3.83 -11.06
CA TYR A 64 -18.72 4.83 -10.57
C TYR A 64 -17.83 5.44 -11.67
N ILE A 65 -18.18 5.31 -12.96
CA ILE A 65 -17.33 5.74 -14.10
C ILE A 65 -16.95 7.23 -14.04
N TYR A 66 -17.90 8.10 -13.67
CA TYR A 66 -17.71 9.55 -13.61
C TYR A 66 -17.62 10.06 -12.17
N MET A 67 -17.37 9.16 -11.22
CA MET A 67 -17.29 9.52 -9.82
C MET A 67 -16.00 10.28 -9.56
N PRO A 68 -16.04 11.42 -8.85
CA PRO A 68 -14.83 12.06 -8.38
C PRO A 68 -14.09 11.15 -7.39
N PRO A 69 -12.77 11.31 -7.22
CA PRO A 69 -12.01 10.56 -6.22
C PRO A 69 -12.65 10.70 -4.83
N GLN A 70 -12.89 9.56 -4.17
CA GLN A 70 -13.55 9.51 -2.87
C GLN A 70 -12.65 10.13 -1.80
N ARG A 71 -13.23 11.03 -1.00
CA ARG A 71 -12.49 11.74 0.04
C ARG A 71 -12.39 10.92 1.31
N ILE A 72 -11.17 10.83 1.85
CA ILE A 72 -10.91 10.22 3.15
C ILE A 72 -11.15 11.28 4.22
N HIS A 73 -11.96 10.94 5.20
CA HIS A 73 -12.33 11.80 6.31
C HIS A 73 -11.73 11.30 7.62
N LEU A 74 -11.27 12.23 8.45
CA LEU A 74 -10.86 12.00 9.83
C LEU A 74 -11.82 12.65 10.83
N PHE A 75 -12.61 13.61 10.36
CA PHE A 75 -13.59 14.34 11.15
C PHE A 75 -14.99 14.03 10.64
N ASP A 76 -15.88 13.76 11.56
CA ASP A 76 -17.30 13.59 11.29
C ASP A 76 -17.98 14.92 10.92
N GLU A 77 -19.19 14.87 10.39
CA GLU A 77 -20.05 16.05 10.18
C GLU A 77 -20.26 16.85 11.48
N LYS A 78 -20.27 16.16 12.62
CA LYS A 78 -20.38 16.78 13.95
C LYS A 78 -19.06 17.35 14.48
N GLY A 79 -17.98 17.30 13.70
CA GLY A 79 -16.64 17.73 14.09
C GLY A 79 -15.93 16.78 15.06
N VAL A 80 -16.47 15.58 15.26
CA VAL A 80 -15.84 14.56 16.11
C VAL A 80 -14.66 13.94 15.37
N PHE A 81 -13.50 13.94 16.00
CA PHE A 81 -12.30 13.30 15.46
C PHE A 81 -12.37 11.78 15.61
N HIS A 82 -12.15 11.06 14.52
CA HIS A 82 -12.01 9.62 14.49
C HIS A 82 -10.54 9.26 14.34
N LEU A 83 -10.04 8.39 15.23
CA LEU A 83 -8.66 7.88 15.15
C LEU A 83 -8.41 7.11 13.85
N ARG A 84 -9.47 6.50 13.30
CA ARG A 84 -9.42 5.72 12.06
C ARG A 84 -9.98 6.56 10.92
N PRO A 85 -9.26 6.69 9.80
CA PRO A 85 -9.81 7.31 8.60
C PRO A 85 -11.01 6.52 8.10
N PHE A 86 -12.01 7.21 7.57
CA PHE A 86 -13.23 6.61 7.05
C PHE A 86 -13.66 7.32 5.78
N VAL A 87 -14.51 6.65 5.00
CA VAL A 87 -15.15 7.20 3.81
C VAL A 87 -16.66 7.17 3.98
N TYR A 88 -17.35 8.16 3.42
CA TYR A 88 -18.81 8.15 3.38
C TYR A 88 -19.31 7.25 2.25
N GLY A 89 -20.54 6.76 2.41
CA GLY A 89 -21.28 6.17 1.31
C GLY A 89 -21.48 7.17 0.17
N ILE A 90 -21.68 6.68 -1.04
CA ILE A 90 -21.91 7.53 -2.21
C ILE A 90 -23.30 7.26 -2.73
N LYS A 91 -24.05 8.33 -2.93
CA LYS A 91 -25.37 8.33 -3.52
C LYS A 91 -25.29 8.89 -4.93
N GLN A 92 -25.89 8.15 -5.86
CA GLN A 92 -26.00 8.56 -7.25
C GLN A 92 -27.38 9.19 -7.46
N GLU A 93 -27.41 10.43 -7.95
CA GLU A 93 -28.62 11.16 -8.25
C GLU A 93 -28.58 11.63 -9.71
N THR A 94 -29.58 11.27 -10.50
CA THR A 94 -29.71 11.74 -11.89
C THR A 94 -30.54 13.02 -11.91
N ASP A 95 -29.98 14.08 -12.47
CA ASP A 95 -30.71 15.33 -12.67
C ASP A 95 -31.80 15.14 -13.75
N PRO A 96 -33.09 15.36 -13.44
CA PRO A 96 -34.18 15.10 -14.37
C PRO A 96 -34.22 16.05 -15.58
N ILE A 97 -33.49 17.17 -15.52
CA ILE A 97 -33.47 18.18 -16.59
C ILE A 97 -32.28 17.94 -17.51
N THR A 98 -31.08 17.80 -16.94
CA THR A 98 -29.84 17.66 -17.71
C THR A 98 -29.45 16.22 -17.99
N TRP A 99 -30.10 15.24 -17.34
CA TRP A 99 -29.74 13.81 -17.34
C TRP A 99 -28.32 13.54 -16.86
N GLU A 100 -27.72 14.51 -16.17
CA GLU A 100 -26.38 14.39 -15.62
C GLU A 100 -26.43 13.55 -14.34
N THR A 101 -25.49 12.62 -14.22
CA THR A 101 -25.32 11.83 -13.00
C THR A 101 -24.47 12.60 -12.00
N LYS A 102 -25.07 13.01 -10.88
CA LYS A 102 -24.38 13.68 -9.77
C LYS A 102 -24.10 12.65 -8.67
N PHE A 103 -22.87 12.68 -8.15
CA PHE A 103 -22.45 11.86 -7.03
C PHE A 103 -22.39 12.73 -5.77
N THR A 104 -23.14 12.37 -4.74
CA THR A 104 -23.16 13.06 -3.45
C THR A 104 -22.79 12.09 -2.34
N GLU A 105 -22.10 12.59 -1.32
CA GLU A 105 -21.75 11.77 -0.15
C GLU A 105 -22.99 11.55 0.73
N ASP A 106 -23.34 10.29 0.96
CA ASP A 106 -24.35 9.89 1.94
C ASP A 106 -23.72 9.80 3.33
N LYS A 107 -23.93 10.85 4.12
CA LYS A 107 -23.40 10.96 5.48
C LYS A 107 -24.07 10.03 6.50
N ALA A 108 -25.17 9.36 6.13
CA ALA A 108 -25.82 8.37 6.98
C ALA A 108 -24.94 7.14 7.19
N ASN A 109 -24.15 6.77 6.17
CA ASN A 109 -23.33 5.57 6.15
C ASN A 109 -21.83 5.92 6.16
N LYS A 110 -21.13 5.47 7.20
CA LYS A 110 -19.68 5.66 7.36
C LYS A 110 -18.99 4.32 7.29
N TYR A 111 -17.97 4.23 6.45
CA TYR A 111 -17.17 3.03 6.25
C TYR A 111 -15.73 3.30 6.73
N PRO A 112 -15.34 2.79 7.90
CA PRO A 112 -13.97 2.89 8.38
C PRO A 112 -13.01 2.12 7.47
N ILE A 113 -11.82 2.68 7.24
CA ILE A 113 -10.76 2.00 6.50
C ILE A 113 -10.02 1.08 7.46
N TYR A 114 -9.99 -0.21 7.13
CA TYR A 114 -9.29 -1.24 7.85
C TYR A 114 -8.02 -1.66 7.10
N PHE A 115 -7.02 -2.11 7.84
CA PHE A 115 -5.83 -2.73 7.28
C PHE A 115 -5.96 -4.25 7.31
N PHE A 116 -5.32 -4.95 6.36
CA PHE A 116 -5.32 -6.42 6.27
C PHE A 116 -6.75 -7.00 6.20
N VAL A 117 -7.54 -6.49 5.27
CA VAL A 117 -8.93 -6.94 5.06
C VAL A 117 -8.99 -8.10 4.07
N HIS A 118 -9.97 -8.97 4.23
CA HIS A 118 -10.28 -9.99 3.22
C HIS A 118 -11.13 -9.35 2.11
N GLY A 119 -10.59 -9.35 0.90
CA GLY A 119 -11.19 -8.73 -0.29
C GLY A 119 -11.47 -9.75 -1.38
N ASP A 120 -11.38 -9.31 -2.63
CA ASP A 120 -11.49 -10.21 -3.78
C ASP A 120 -10.24 -11.10 -3.87
N GLU A 121 -10.44 -12.39 -4.09
CA GLU A 121 -9.37 -13.39 -4.30
C GLU A 121 -8.47 -12.98 -5.47
N TYR A 122 -7.15 -13.12 -5.28
CA TYR A 122 -6.14 -12.88 -6.28
C TYR A 122 -5.04 -13.94 -6.20
N LYS A 123 -4.14 -13.99 -7.18
CA LYS A 123 -3.06 -14.99 -7.23
C LYS A 123 -1.69 -14.32 -7.29
N LEU A 124 -1.00 -14.28 -6.16
CA LEU A 124 0.39 -13.81 -6.08
C LEU A 124 1.28 -14.51 -7.10
N TRP A 125 1.78 -13.74 -8.07
CA TRP A 125 2.61 -14.20 -9.19
C TRP A 125 1.97 -15.34 -10.00
N ASN A 126 0.63 -15.41 -10.01
CA ASN A 126 -0.15 -16.49 -10.58
C ASN A 126 0.11 -17.88 -9.94
N LEU A 127 0.72 -17.93 -8.76
CA LEU A 127 1.13 -19.17 -8.07
C LEU A 127 0.43 -19.37 -6.72
N PHE A 128 0.32 -18.32 -5.89
CA PHE A 128 -0.24 -18.43 -4.55
C PHE A 128 -1.57 -17.71 -4.44
N PRO A 129 -2.70 -18.41 -4.23
CA PRO A 129 -3.98 -17.76 -3.98
C PRO A 129 -3.94 -17.03 -2.64
N ALA A 130 -4.42 -15.79 -2.62
CA ALA A 130 -4.54 -14.96 -1.43
C ALA A 130 -5.76 -14.04 -1.57
N ASP A 131 -6.32 -13.62 -0.45
CA ASP A 131 -7.50 -12.75 -0.38
C ASP A 131 -7.30 -11.55 0.56
N ILE A 132 -6.19 -11.52 1.30
CA ILE A 132 -5.84 -10.43 2.22
C ILE A 132 -5.26 -9.25 1.42
N ARG A 133 -5.80 -8.05 1.61
CA ARG A 133 -5.32 -6.80 1.01
C ARG A 133 -4.84 -5.82 2.06
N PHE A 134 -3.90 -4.95 1.70
CA PHE A 134 -3.27 -4.03 2.65
C PHE A 134 -4.28 -3.10 3.33
N PHE A 135 -5.23 -2.55 2.58
CA PHE A 135 -6.32 -1.74 3.12
C PHE A 135 -7.61 -1.93 2.33
N GLY A 136 -8.74 -1.65 2.99
CA GLY A 136 -10.04 -1.62 2.36
C GLY A 136 -11.15 -1.30 3.37
N VAL A 137 -12.39 -1.42 2.93
CA VAL A 137 -13.58 -1.14 3.73
C VAL A 137 -14.48 -2.38 3.76
N GLU A 138 -15.24 -2.54 4.83
CA GLU A 138 -16.22 -3.64 4.93
C GLU A 138 -17.35 -3.45 3.92
N LYS A 139 -17.78 -4.54 3.28
CA LYS A 139 -18.95 -4.54 2.39
C LYS A 139 -20.18 -4.07 3.18
N PRO A 140 -21.02 -3.17 2.65
CA PRO A 140 -21.12 -2.75 1.25
C PRO A 140 -20.25 -1.54 0.83
N GLY A 141 -19.35 -1.05 1.68
CA GLY A 141 -18.48 0.09 1.36
C GLY A 141 -17.56 -0.17 0.15
N THR A 142 -17.19 0.90 -0.54
CA THR A 142 -16.23 0.91 -1.67
C THR A 142 -15.27 2.11 -1.47
N ILE A 143 -14.02 1.98 -1.94
CA ILE A 143 -12.86 2.89 -1.80
C ILE A 143 -12.00 3.01 -3.06
#